data_AF-A0A7K6U8V8-F1
#
_entry.id   AF-A0A7K6U8V8-F1
#
_cell.length_a   1.000
_cell.length_b   1.000
_cell.length_c   1.000
_cell.angle_alpha   90.00
_cell.angle_beta   90.00
_cell.angle_gamma   90.00
#
_symmetry.space_group_name_H-M   'P 1'
#
loop_
_entity.id
_entity.type
_entity.pdbx_description
1 polymer ?
#
loop_
_entity_poly.entity_id
_entity_poly.type
_entity_poly.pdbx_seq_one_letter_code
_entity_poly.pdbx_strand_id
1 'polypeptide(L)'
;LFHHLPLIVTGLFLHSTTDQNITVMFSSGSGVEIRGTEGFLSLTVLLPENFMNHTRGLFGVMNGNTEDEYTFKNKTTMSVHASPQQLFEFGANWAVENGTSLFTYDTEFLLNNFFYGEKHNASFLPVFFPYEDPADPLVKEMVLLCESDPFCRFDVLTTRSLQVGSSTKLSHQNHKLRVENLEPVISCGWLDHPTNGRRNGTNYLLGSTISFICNHGYELTGSKERICQVTGAWSGDTPSCIL
;
A
#
# COMPACT_ATOMS: atom_id res chain seq x y z
N LEU A 1 15.86 -19.40 -15.53
CA LEU A 1 14.89 -20.51 -15.54
C LEU A 1 13.74 -20.29 -14.53
N PHE A 2 13.24 -19.06 -14.40
CA PHE A 2 12.02 -18.76 -13.64
C PHE A 2 11.08 -17.97 -14.57
N HIS A 3 10.34 -18.70 -15.40
CA HIS A 3 9.26 -18.14 -16.20
C HIS A 3 7.91 -18.50 -15.55
N HIS A 4 7.14 -17.45 -15.25
CA HIS A 4 5.67 -17.40 -15.35
C HIS A 4 4.77 -18.39 -14.59
N LEU A 5 5.15 -18.91 -13.41
CA LEU A 5 4.21 -19.65 -12.58
C LEU A 5 3.84 -18.88 -11.29
N PRO A 6 2.55 -18.68 -10.98
CA PRO A 6 2.15 -18.20 -9.67
C PRO A 6 2.63 -19.21 -8.62
N LEU A 7 3.47 -18.75 -7.70
CA LEU A 7 3.91 -19.53 -6.55
C LEU A 7 2.74 -19.53 -5.55
N ILE A 8 1.91 -20.57 -5.63
CA ILE A 8 0.84 -20.82 -4.65
C ILE A 8 1.52 -21.51 -3.46
N VAL A 9 1.95 -20.72 -2.50
CA VAL A 9 2.21 -21.21 -1.14
C VAL A 9 0.85 -21.30 -0.46
N THR A 10 0.59 -22.33 0.34
CA THR A 10 -0.71 -22.49 1.02
C THR A 10 -1.11 -21.19 1.75
N GLY A 11 -2.20 -20.55 1.32
CA GLY A 11 -2.69 -19.29 1.90
C GLY A 11 -2.11 -18.00 1.30
N LEU A 12 -1.24 -18.08 0.28
CA LEU A 12 -0.60 -16.94 -0.36
C LEU A 12 -0.67 -17.06 -1.89
N PHE A 13 -1.14 -16.01 -2.53
CA PHE A 13 -1.13 -15.85 -3.98
C PHE A 13 -0.20 -14.69 -4.38
N LEU A 14 0.75 -14.98 -5.26
CA LEU A 14 1.73 -14.01 -5.79
C LEU A 14 1.57 -13.88 -7.30
N HIS A 15 1.41 -12.65 -7.78
CA HIS A 15 1.36 -12.32 -9.20
C HIS A 15 2.30 -11.16 -9.52
N SER A 16 3.04 -11.28 -10.63
CA SER A 16 3.90 -10.22 -11.15
C SER A 16 3.64 -10.05 -12.65
N THR A 17 3.38 -8.83 -13.09
CA THR A 17 3.32 -8.49 -14.52
C THR A 17 4.69 -8.06 -15.04
N THR A 18 4.84 -7.92 -16.36
CA THR A 18 6.06 -7.45 -17.02
C THR A 18 6.45 -6.02 -16.65
N ASP A 19 5.51 -5.24 -16.12
CA ASP A 19 5.67 -3.81 -15.82
C ASP A 19 6.08 -3.56 -14.36
N GLN A 20 6.73 -4.53 -13.71
CA GLN A 20 7.20 -4.46 -12.30
C GLN A 20 6.11 -4.26 -11.24
N ASN A 21 4.85 -4.56 -11.55
CA ASN A 21 3.78 -4.57 -10.55
C ASN A 21 3.71 -5.94 -9.88
N ILE A 22 3.82 -5.97 -8.56
CA ILE A 22 3.70 -7.17 -7.74
C ILE A 22 2.40 -7.08 -6.94
N THR A 23 1.56 -8.10 -7.06
CA THR A 23 0.35 -8.24 -6.25
C THR A 23 0.47 -9.47 -5.37
N VAL A 24 0.29 -9.26 -4.07
CA VAL A 24 0.27 -10.28 -3.03
C VAL A 24 -1.14 -10.34 -2.47
N MET A 25 -1.76 -11.52 -2.42
CA MET A 25 -3.07 -11.73 -1.80
C MET A 25 -3.01 -12.92 -0.84
N PHE A 26 -3.61 -12.75 0.33
CA PHE A 26 -3.72 -13.79 1.35
C PHE A 26 -5.09 -14.47 1.28
N SER A 27 -5.19 -15.69 1.81
CA SER A 27 -6.48 -16.41 1.90
C SER A 27 -7.53 -15.68 2.75
N SER A 28 -7.11 -14.79 3.65
CA SER A 28 -8.00 -13.88 4.39
C SER A 28 -8.63 -12.79 3.51
N GLY A 29 -8.23 -12.68 2.24
CA GLY A 29 -8.66 -11.62 1.33
C GLY A 29 -7.90 -10.30 1.46
N SER A 30 -7.00 -10.17 2.46
CA SER A 30 -6.08 -9.04 2.51
C SER A 30 -5.04 -9.12 1.40
N GLY A 31 -4.53 -7.98 0.98
CA GLY A 31 -3.57 -7.90 -0.12
C GLY A 31 -2.65 -6.71 -0.04
N VAL A 32 -1.56 -6.80 -0.79
CA VAL A 32 -0.60 -5.72 -0.99
C VAL A 32 -0.27 -5.66 -2.47
N GLU A 33 -0.42 -4.48 -3.05
CA GLU A 33 0.06 -4.17 -4.39
C GLU A 33 1.28 -3.27 -4.30
N ILE A 34 2.34 -3.61 -5.04
CA ILE A 34 3.58 -2.88 -5.10
C ILE A 34 3.80 -2.49 -6.54
N ARG A 35 4.03 -1.19 -6.80
CA ARG A 35 4.30 -0.66 -8.15
C ARG A 35 5.58 0.16 -8.13
N GLY A 36 6.51 -0.16 -9.03
CA GLY A 36 7.74 0.60 -9.22
C GLY A 36 7.69 1.38 -10.54
N THR A 37 7.84 2.71 -10.49
CA THR A 37 7.90 3.55 -11.70
C THR A 37 8.87 4.70 -11.49
N GLU A 38 9.85 4.87 -12.39
CA GLU A 38 10.77 6.02 -12.43
C GLU A 38 11.46 6.33 -11.09
N GLY A 39 11.93 5.31 -10.37
CA GLY A 39 12.62 5.48 -9.09
C GLY A 39 11.70 5.66 -7.88
N PHE A 40 10.38 5.67 -8.08
CA PHE A 40 9.38 5.64 -7.01
C PHE A 40 8.88 4.20 -6.79
N LEU A 41 8.67 3.86 -5.52
CA LEU A 41 8.00 2.64 -5.10
C LEU A 41 6.68 3.04 -4.42
N SER A 42 5.56 2.59 -4.98
CA SER A 42 4.22 2.73 -4.39
C SER A 42 3.77 1.42 -3.78
N LEU A 43 3.16 1.49 -2.60
CA LEU A 43 2.58 0.35 -1.90
C LEU A 43 1.13 0.65 -1.55
N THR A 44 0.23 -0.23 -1.99
CA THR A 44 -1.21 -0.16 -1.72
C THR A 44 -1.60 -1.37 -0.87
N VAL A 45 -2.22 -1.14 0.29
CA VAL A 45 -2.76 -2.21 1.14
C VAL A 45 -4.26 -2.34 0.87
N LEU A 46 -4.71 -3.56 0.62
CA LEU A 46 -6.11 -3.91 0.40
C LEU A 46 -6.61 -4.73 1.59
N LEU A 47 -7.64 -4.26 2.29
CA LEU A 47 -8.22 -4.96 3.43
C LEU A 47 -9.73 -5.12 3.23
N PRO A 48 -10.29 -6.35 3.36
CA PRO A 48 -11.73 -6.55 3.34
C PRO A 48 -12.41 -6.00 4.62
N GLU A 49 -13.73 -5.79 4.55
CA GLU A 49 -14.52 -5.15 5.62
C GLU A 49 -14.49 -5.91 6.95
N ASN A 50 -14.19 -7.21 6.95
CA ASN A 50 -14.02 -7.98 8.18
C ASN A 50 -12.83 -7.51 9.04
N PHE A 51 -11.93 -6.70 8.49
CA PHE A 51 -10.86 -6.04 9.25
C PHE A 51 -11.29 -4.69 9.87
N MET A 52 -12.50 -4.18 9.59
CA MET A 52 -13.00 -2.95 10.21
C MET A 52 -12.94 -3.06 11.73
N ASN A 53 -12.46 -2.01 12.40
CA ASN A 53 -12.21 -1.94 13.85
C ASN A 53 -11.16 -2.93 14.41
N HIS A 54 -10.44 -3.66 13.55
CA HIS A 54 -9.39 -4.60 13.96
C HIS A 54 -7.98 -4.16 13.55
N THR A 55 -7.86 -3.06 12.78
CA THR A 55 -6.57 -2.55 12.33
C THR A 55 -6.00 -1.51 13.29
N ARG A 56 -4.67 -1.37 13.27
CA ARG A 56 -3.94 -0.30 13.96
C ARG A 56 -2.58 -0.16 13.30
N GLY A 57 -2.12 1.07 13.11
CA GLY A 57 -0.80 1.34 12.56
C GLY A 57 -0.71 2.69 11.89
N LEU A 58 0.26 2.84 10.99
CA LEU A 58 0.46 4.04 10.19
C LEU A 58 -0.67 4.32 9.20
N PHE A 59 -1.48 3.31 8.87
CA PHE A 59 -2.69 3.43 8.04
C PHE A 59 -3.96 3.63 8.87
N GLY A 60 -3.84 3.91 10.18
CA GLY A 60 -4.96 4.17 11.07
C GLY A 60 -5.66 2.92 11.61
N VAL A 61 -6.95 3.06 11.93
CA VAL A 61 -7.75 2.04 12.65
C VAL A 61 -8.90 1.45 11.85
N MET A 62 -9.16 1.98 10.64
CA MET A 62 -10.16 1.45 9.70
C MET A 62 -11.54 1.26 10.35
N ASN A 63 -12.14 2.36 10.81
CA ASN A 63 -13.47 2.39 11.42
C ASN A 63 -14.43 3.37 10.72
N GLY A 64 -13.96 4.06 9.66
CA GLY A 64 -14.72 5.06 8.92
C GLY A 64 -14.75 6.45 9.58
N ASN A 65 -14.06 6.65 10.71
CA ASN A 65 -13.93 7.92 11.38
C ASN A 65 -12.60 8.59 11.02
N THR A 66 -12.63 9.66 10.22
CA THR A 66 -11.40 10.36 9.81
C THR A 66 -10.69 11.06 10.97
N GLU A 67 -11.39 11.34 12.07
CA GLU A 67 -10.85 12.10 13.21
C GLU A 67 -9.93 11.29 14.13
N ASP A 68 -9.86 9.97 13.98
CA ASP A 68 -9.03 9.08 14.80
C ASP A 68 -7.98 8.28 14.01
N GLU A 69 -7.73 8.64 12.76
CA GLU A 69 -6.74 7.98 11.91
C GLU A 69 -5.32 8.03 12.51
N TYR A 70 -5.00 9.10 13.25
CA TYR A 70 -3.74 9.21 13.98
C TYR A 70 -3.85 8.64 15.41
N THR A 71 -4.15 7.36 15.51
CA THR A 71 -4.19 6.61 16.79
C THR A 71 -2.82 6.01 17.14
N PHE A 72 -2.27 6.36 18.29
CA PHE A 72 -1.01 5.82 18.82
C PHE A 72 -1.15 4.39 19.35
N LYS A 73 -0.03 3.69 19.58
CA LYS A 73 -0.02 2.31 20.17
C LYS A 73 -0.75 2.22 21.53
N ASN A 74 -0.74 3.30 22.30
CA ASN A 74 -1.42 3.42 23.60
C ASN A 74 -2.92 3.79 23.48
N LYS A 75 -3.47 3.86 22.26
CA LYS A 75 -4.86 4.22 21.92
C LYS A 75 -5.24 5.68 22.14
N THR A 76 -4.29 6.58 22.41
CA THR A 76 -4.57 8.02 22.35
C THR A 76 -4.62 8.48 20.90
N THR A 77 -5.41 9.50 20.60
CA THR A 77 -5.55 10.07 19.25
C THR A 77 -4.84 11.40 19.14
N MET A 78 -4.36 11.71 17.95
CA MET A 78 -3.82 13.00 17.56
C MET A 78 -4.77 13.68 16.57
N SER A 79 -4.82 15.01 16.63
CA SER A 79 -5.63 15.80 15.69
C SER A 79 -5.22 15.56 14.24
N VAL A 80 -6.21 15.53 13.34
CA VAL A 80 -6.02 15.48 11.88
C VAL A 80 -5.29 16.71 11.33
N HIS A 81 -5.21 17.78 12.11
CA HIS A 81 -4.47 19.01 11.78
C HIS A 81 -3.08 19.06 12.45
N ALA A 82 -2.50 17.91 12.77
CA ALA A 82 -1.17 17.80 13.36
C ALA A 82 -0.09 18.49 12.52
N SER A 83 0.87 19.10 13.22
CA SER A 83 2.08 19.64 12.58
C SER A 83 2.98 18.52 12.03
N PRO A 84 3.85 18.81 11.05
CA PRO A 84 4.84 17.84 10.55
C PRO A 84 5.70 17.20 11.66
N GLN A 85 6.04 17.96 12.71
CA GLN A 85 6.75 17.47 13.89
C GLN A 85 5.95 16.40 14.63
N GLN A 86 4.68 16.69 14.89
CA GLN A 86 3.79 15.75 15.56
C GLN A 86 3.53 14.49 14.71
N LEU A 87 3.42 14.64 13.39
CA LEU A 87 3.34 13.49 12.47
C LEU A 87 4.62 12.64 12.48
N PHE A 88 5.79 13.27 12.59
CA PHE A 88 7.06 12.56 12.75
C PHE A 88 7.12 11.78 14.07
N GLU A 89 6.67 12.39 15.18
CA GLU A 89 6.55 11.71 16.47
C GLU A 89 5.56 10.54 16.43
N PHE A 90 4.43 10.72 15.74
CA PHE A 90 3.46 9.65 15.48
C PHE A 90 4.08 8.48 14.70
N GLY A 91 4.81 8.79 13.62
CA GLY A 91 5.55 7.79 12.85
C GLY A 91 6.58 7.03 13.69
N ALA A 92 7.35 7.77 14.50
CA ALA A 92 8.35 7.21 15.41
C ALA A 92 7.71 6.32 16.49
N ASN A 93 6.52 6.64 16.99
CA ASN A 93 5.80 5.78 17.93
C ASN A 93 5.48 4.41 17.35
N TRP A 94 5.23 4.33 16.04
CA TRP A 94 4.95 3.10 15.32
C TRP A 94 6.20 2.33 14.86
N ALA A 95 7.40 2.79 15.19
CA ALA A 95 8.64 2.08 14.91
C ALA A 95 8.59 0.63 15.44
N VAL A 96 9.11 -0.29 14.63
CA VAL A 96 9.23 -1.70 14.98
C VAL A 96 10.58 -1.91 15.65
N GLU A 97 10.55 -2.37 16.89
CA GLU A 97 11.74 -2.70 17.67
C GLU A 97 12.09 -4.19 17.52
N ASN A 98 13.33 -4.58 17.82
CA ASN A 98 13.82 -5.97 17.69
C ASN A 98 12.89 -7.00 18.36
N GLY A 99 12.38 -6.70 19.55
CA GLY A 99 11.46 -7.59 20.28
C GLY A 99 10.01 -7.64 19.75
N THR A 100 9.67 -6.79 18.76
CA THR A 100 8.33 -6.68 18.17
C THR A 100 8.29 -6.99 16.68
N SER A 101 9.45 -7.25 16.06
CA SER A 101 9.54 -7.65 14.66
C SER A 101 8.97 -9.07 14.49
N LEU A 102 7.96 -9.20 13.63
CA LEU A 102 7.45 -10.49 13.19
C LEU A 102 8.35 -11.14 12.12
N PHE A 103 9.23 -10.36 11.49
CA PHE A 103 10.20 -10.88 10.55
C PHE A 103 11.39 -11.46 11.31
N THR A 104 11.51 -12.79 11.29
CA THR A 104 12.78 -13.49 11.50
C THR A 104 13.52 -13.42 10.18
N TYR A 105 14.38 -12.43 10.00
CA TYR A 105 15.34 -12.50 8.89
C TYR A 105 16.16 -13.77 9.10
N ASP A 106 16.43 -14.54 8.04
CA ASP A 106 17.39 -15.64 8.11
C ASP A 106 18.76 -15.00 8.30
N THR A 107 19.05 -14.77 9.58
CA THR A 107 19.79 -13.60 10.05
C THR A 107 21.27 -13.87 9.94
N GLU A 108 21.74 -15.10 10.11
CA GLU A 108 23.17 -15.35 10.12
C GLU A 108 23.81 -15.10 8.75
N PHE A 109 23.26 -15.62 7.66
CA PHE A 109 23.84 -15.40 6.33
C PHE A 109 23.68 -13.95 5.87
N LEU A 110 22.49 -13.35 6.07
CA LEU A 110 22.22 -11.99 5.60
C LEU A 110 22.91 -10.92 6.46
N LEU A 111 22.96 -11.07 7.79
CA LEU A 111 23.67 -10.12 8.66
C LEU A 111 25.19 -10.25 8.52
N ASN A 112 25.72 -11.46 8.32
CA ASN A 112 27.17 -11.66 8.19
C ASN A 112 27.72 -11.26 6.82
N ASN A 113 26.93 -11.39 5.74
CA ASN A 113 27.38 -11.09 4.38
C ASN A 113 26.91 -9.72 3.87
N PHE A 114 25.83 -9.16 4.41
CA PHE A 114 25.37 -7.81 4.06
C PHE A 114 25.47 -6.93 5.31
N PHE A 115 26.45 -6.02 5.31
CA PHE A 115 26.55 -4.98 6.31
C PHE A 115 25.34 -4.04 6.21
N TYR A 116 24.32 -4.29 7.02
CA TYR A 116 23.31 -3.31 7.35
C TYR A 116 23.90 -2.47 8.49
N GLY A 117 24.70 -1.45 8.17
CA GLY A 117 25.05 -0.43 9.17
C GLY A 117 23.80 0.16 9.80
N GLU A 118 23.94 0.95 10.87
CA GLU A 118 22.81 1.72 11.41
C GLU A 118 22.23 2.63 10.32
N LYS A 119 21.22 2.13 9.58
CA LYS A 119 20.57 2.88 8.49
C LYS A 119 19.69 3.99 9.04
N HIS A 120 19.39 3.95 10.34
CA HIS A 120 18.60 4.94 11.04
C HIS A 120 19.40 5.46 12.22
N ASN A 121 19.87 6.69 12.09
CA ASN A 121 20.37 7.45 13.23
C ASN A 121 19.16 7.83 14.08
N ALA A 122 19.02 7.25 15.28
CA ALA A 122 17.91 7.56 16.19
C ALA A 122 17.88 9.04 16.64
N SER A 123 18.98 9.77 16.45
CA SER A 123 19.08 11.21 16.69
C SER A 123 18.79 12.05 15.43
N PHE A 124 18.43 11.43 14.31
CA PHE A 124 18.06 12.17 13.10
C PHE A 124 16.77 12.94 13.35
N LEU A 125 16.87 14.26 13.28
CA LEU A 125 15.73 15.17 13.29
C LEU A 125 15.63 15.80 11.90
N PRO A 126 14.54 15.57 11.14
CA PRO A 126 14.40 16.18 9.84
C PRO A 126 14.21 17.70 9.98
N VAL A 127 14.58 18.42 8.92
CA VAL A 127 14.16 19.81 8.78
C VAL A 127 12.67 19.79 8.50
N PHE A 128 11.88 20.48 9.32
CA PHE A 128 10.42 20.56 9.13
C PHE A 128 9.99 21.85 8.43
N PHE A 129 10.68 22.94 8.74
CA PHE A 129 10.43 24.27 8.19
C PHE A 129 11.76 24.86 7.76
N PRO A 130 12.21 24.63 6.51
CA PRO A 130 13.45 25.20 6.02
C PRO A 130 13.33 26.73 5.96
N TYR A 131 14.38 27.42 6.42
CA TYR A 131 14.43 28.88 6.37
C TYR A 131 14.71 29.35 4.93
N GLU A 132 13.93 30.32 4.47
CA GLU A 132 14.13 30.97 3.18
C GLU A 132 14.96 32.23 3.36
N ASP A 133 16.26 32.12 3.10
CA ASP A 133 17.18 33.26 3.16
C ASP A 133 16.95 34.20 1.95
N PRO A 134 16.50 35.46 2.15
CA PRO A 134 16.27 36.39 1.06
C PRO A 134 17.56 36.80 0.31
N ALA A 135 18.73 36.60 0.92
CA ALA A 135 20.02 36.86 0.30
C ALA A 135 20.46 35.73 -0.64
N ASP A 136 19.87 34.53 -0.53
CA ASP A 136 20.23 33.37 -1.33
C ASP A 136 19.65 33.47 -2.75
N PRO A 137 20.48 33.47 -3.81
CA PRO A 137 20.01 33.49 -5.19
C PRO A 137 19.06 32.34 -5.53
N LEU A 138 19.27 31.16 -4.93
CA LEU A 138 18.43 29.98 -5.15
C LEU A 138 16.98 30.25 -4.72
N VAL A 139 16.77 31.00 -3.63
CA VAL A 139 15.43 31.28 -3.11
C VAL A 139 14.61 32.09 -4.11
N LYS A 140 15.24 33.00 -4.86
CA LYS A 140 14.57 33.77 -5.91
C LYS A 140 14.11 32.88 -7.06
N GLU A 141 14.98 31.98 -7.52
CA GLU A 141 14.66 31.02 -8.58
C GLU A 141 13.60 30.01 -8.12
N MET A 142 13.69 29.55 -6.88
CA MET A 142 12.72 28.66 -6.26
C MET A 142 11.34 29.30 -6.20
N VAL A 143 11.21 30.55 -5.77
CA VAL A 143 9.90 31.23 -5.68
C VAL A 143 9.24 31.32 -7.06
N LEU A 144 10.03 31.60 -8.11
CA LEU A 144 9.54 31.61 -9.49
C LEU A 144 9.11 30.22 -9.97
N LEU A 145 9.84 29.17 -9.59
CA LEU A 145 9.56 27.78 -9.99
C LEU A 145 8.38 27.18 -9.22
N CYS A 146 8.41 27.26 -7.90
CA CYS A 146 7.51 26.56 -6.98
C CYS A 146 6.25 27.35 -6.63
N GLU A 147 6.25 28.68 -6.80
CA GLU A 147 5.16 29.56 -6.35
C GLU A 147 4.83 29.30 -4.87
N SER A 148 3.59 28.91 -4.55
CA SER A 148 3.13 28.59 -3.20
C SER A 148 3.19 27.10 -2.86
N ASP A 149 3.70 26.24 -3.74
CA ASP A 149 3.76 24.79 -3.52
C ASP A 149 4.76 24.45 -2.38
N PRO A 150 4.27 23.99 -1.21
CA PRO A 150 5.11 23.81 -0.04
C PRO A 150 6.09 22.65 -0.19
N PHE A 151 5.73 21.59 -0.94
CA PHE A 151 6.58 20.42 -1.15
C PHE A 151 7.73 20.74 -2.10
N CYS A 152 7.43 21.44 -3.20
CA CYS A 152 8.45 21.95 -4.12
C CYS A 152 9.45 22.85 -3.39
N ARG A 153 8.96 23.85 -2.63
CA ARG A 153 9.84 24.77 -1.88
C ARG A 153 10.71 24.02 -0.88
N PHE A 154 10.10 23.09 -0.12
CA PHE A 154 10.81 22.27 0.85
C PHE A 154 11.95 21.47 0.21
N ASP A 155 11.67 20.76 -0.89
CA ASP A 155 12.67 19.94 -1.57
C ASP A 155 13.77 20.80 -2.19
N VAL A 156 13.47 21.95 -2.79
CA VAL A 156 14.52 22.86 -3.30
C VAL A 156 15.42 23.34 -2.17
N LEU A 157 14.88 23.73 -1.02
CA LEU A 157 15.68 24.26 0.09
C LEU A 157 16.55 23.18 0.73
N THR A 158 16.01 21.97 0.91
CA THR A 158 16.71 20.87 1.58
C THR A 158 17.70 20.15 0.66
N THR A 159 17.44 20.08 -0.64
CA THR A 159 18.33 19.43 -1.63
C THR A 159 19.22 20.41 -2.39
N ARG A 160 18.93 21.72 -2.32
CA ARG A 160 19.56 22.78 -3.12
C ARG A 160 19.43 22.58 -4.63
N SER A 161 18.38 21.87 -5.09
CA SER A 161 18.17 21.51 -6.49
C SER A 161 16.81 21.96 -7.02
N LEU A 162 16.81 22.88 -7.99
CA LEU A 162 15.61 23.29 -8.73
C LEU A 162 15.02 22.14 -9.56
N GLN A 163 15.86 21.22 -10.02
CA GLN A 163 15.39 20.05 -10.77
C GLN A 163 14.53 19.15 -9.89
N VAL A 164 14.97 18.87 -8.65
CA VAL A 164 14.19 18.09 -7.68
C VAL A 164 12.88 18.82 -7.37
N GLY A 165 12.93 20.12 -7.09
CA GLY A 165 11.73 20.93 -6.89
C GLY A 165 10.73 20.84 -8.04
N SER A 166 11.20 20.96 -9.28
CA SER A 166 10.35 20.87 -10.47
C SER A 166 9.66 19.50 -10.58
N SER A 167 10.40 18.42 -10.33
CA SER A 167 9.84 17.06 -10.29
C SER A 167 8.82 16.89 -9.16
N THR A 168 9.10 17.45 -7.97
CA THR A 168 8.17 17.43 -6.85
C THR A 168 6.90 18.21 -7.14
N LYS A 169 6.99 19.42 -7.71
CA LYS A 169 5.81 20.21 -8.11
C LYS A 169 4.93 19.43 -9.08
N LEU A 170 5.54 18.81 -10.10
CA LEU A 170 4.81 18.00 -11.07
C LEU A 170 4.16 16.77 -10.39
N SER A 171 4.89 16.07 -9.53
CA SER A 171 4.37 14.93 -8.78
C SER A 171 3.20 15.32 -7.87
N HIS A 172 3.31 16.43 -7.15
CA HIS A 172 2.24 16.94 -6.28
C HIS A 172 1.00 17.35 -7.08
N GLN A 173 1.17 18.02 -8.23
CA GLN A 173 0.05 18.35 -9.12
C GLN A 173 -0.63 17.09 -9.68
N ASN A 174 0.15 16.11 -10.13
CA ASN A 174 -0.36 14.83 -10.60
C ASN A 174 -1.09 14.06 -9.49
N HIS A 175 -0.56 14.09 -8.27
CA HIS A 175 -1.20 13.49 -7.10
C HIS A 175 -2.53 14.18 -6.78
N LYS A 176 -2.57 15.52 -6.75
CA LYS A 176 -3.79 16.28 -6.50
C LYS A 176 -4.87 15.95 -7.55
N LEU A 177 -4.52 15.94 -8.83
CA LEU A 177 -5.43 15.53 -9.90
C LEU A 177 -5.90 14.09 -9.73
N ARG A 178 -5.00 13.18 -9.34
CA ARG A 178 -5.36 11.78 -9.07
C ARG A 178 -6.35 11.70 -7.91
N VAL A 179 -6.12 12.44 -6.82
CA VAL A 179 -6.98 12.45 -5.64
C VAL A 179 -8.36 13.04 -5.94
N GLU A 180 -8.41 14.15 -6.67
CA GLU A 180 -9.68 14.78 -7.09
C GLU A 180 -10.50 13.87 -8.02
N ASN A 181 -9.83 13.01 -8.78
CA ASN A 181 -10.44 12.02 -9.67
C ASN A 181 -10.35 10.59 -9.10
N LEU A 182 -10.17 10.43 -7.78
CA LEU A 182 -10.14 9.10 -7.17
C LEU A 182 -11.52 8.47 -7.29
N GLU A 183 -11.65 7.50 -8.17
CA GLU A 183 -12.77 6.57 -8.12
C GLU A 183 -12.52 5.55 -7.00
N PRO A 184 -13.54 5.18 -6.22
CA PRO A 184 -13.43 4.10 -5.25
C PRO A 184 -12.92 2.84 -5.94
N VAL A 185 -11.81 2.28 -5.44
CA VAL A 185 -11.34 0.98 -5.91
C VAL A 185 -12.31 -0.06 -5.41
N ILE A 186 -13.21 -0.50 -6.29
CA ILE A 186 -14.18 -1.55 -5.97
C ILE A 186 -13.48 -2.89 -6.10
N SER A 187 -13.32 -3.57 -4.97
CA SER A 187 -12.91 -4.97 -4.92
C SER A 187 -14.01 -5.81 -4.29
N CYS A 188 -14.30 -6.96 -4.90
CA CYS A 188 -15.28 -7.90 -4.36
C CYS A 188 -14.69 -8.91 -3.37
N GLY A 189 -13.41 -8.75 -3.04
CA GLY A 189 -12.70 -9.63 -2.12
C GLY A 189 -12.40 -11.01 -2.70
N TRP A 190 -11.66 -11.80 -1.93
CA TRP A 190 -11.28 -13.16 -2.30
C TRP A 190 -12.47 -14.12 -2.27
N LEU A 191 -12.63 -14.92 -3.32
CA LEU A 191 -13.50 -16.10 -3.29
C LEU A 191 -12.66 -17.35 -3.07
N ASP A 192 -13.04 -18.16 -2.08
CA ASP A 192 -12.38 -19.45 -1.88
C ASP A 192 -12.73 -20.45 -2.99
N HIS A 193 -11.95 -21.52 -3.08
CA HIS A 193 -12.22 -22.64 -3.97
C HIS A 193 -13.23 -23.61 -3.33
N PRO A 194 -14.14 -24.20 -4.12
CA PRO A 194 -15.06 -25.22 -3.62
C PRO A 194 -14.28 -26.46 -3.18
N THR A 195 -14.75 -27.11 -2.12
CA THR A 195 -14.24 -28.44 -1.72
C THR A 195 -14.44 -29.40 -2.89
N ASN A 196 -13.41 -30.17 -3.26
CA ASN A 196 -13.39 -31.01 -4.47
C ASN A 196 -13.53 -30.25 -5.80
N GLY A 197 -13.12 -28.98 -5.83
CA GLY A 197 -12.98 -28.22 -7.06
C GLY A 197 -11.84 -27.23 -7.02
N ARG A 198 -11.81 -26.40 -8.05
CA ARG A 198 -10.78 -25.41 -8.32
C ARG A 198 -11.44 -24.11 -8.71
N ARG A 199 -10.77 -23.02 -8.37
CA ARG A 199 -11.10 -21.67 -8.79
C ARG A 199 -10.04 -21.19 -9.77
N ASN A 200 -10.45 -20.55 -10.85
CA ASN A 200 -9.57 -19.95 -11.84
C ASN A 200 -9.90 -18.46 -12.01
N GLY A 201 -8.91 -17.60 -11.77
CA GLY A 201 -9.05 -16.16 -11.66
C GLY A 201 -8.32 -15.61 -10.44
N THR A 202 -7.69 -14.45 -10.60
CA THR A 202 -6.76 -13.86 -9.62
C THR A 202 -6.94 -12.36 -9.46
N ASN A 203 -7.86 -11.76 -10.21
CA ASN A 203 -8.25 -10.37 -10.09
C ASN A 203 -9.62 -10.30 -9.39
N TYR A 204 -9.75 -9.36 -8.46
CA TYR A 204 -10.95 -9.15 -7.64
C TYR A 204 -11.52 -7.74 -7.79
N LEU A 205 -10.98 -6.97 -8.73
CA LEU A 205 -11.44 -5.61 -9.02
C LEU A 205 -12.73 -5.66 -9.83
N LEU A 206 -13.48 -4.55 -9.82
CA LEU A 206 -14.69 -4.36 -10.62
C LEU A 206 -14.56 -4.92 -12.04
N GLY A 207 -15.53 -5.73 -12.44
CA GLY A 207 -15.59 -6.35 -13.77
C GLY A 207 -14.72 -7.62 -13.92
N SER A 208 -13.91 -7.98 -12.92
CA SER A 208 -13.15 -9.23 -12.94
C SER A 208 -14.07 -10.44 -12.86
N THR A 209 -13.70 -11.51 -13.56
CA THR A 209 -14.44 -12.78 -13.55
C THR A 209 -13.59 -13.88 -12.91
N ILE A 210 -14.21 -14.62 -12.00
CA ILE A 210 -13.66 -15.84 -11.39
C ILE A 210 -14.51 -17.03 -11.83
N SER A 211 -13.86 -18.06 -12.36
CA SER A 211 -14.51 -19.29 -12.83
C SER A 211 -14.22 -20.48 -11.90
N PHE A 212 -15.14 -21.43 -11.84
CA PHE A 212 -15.10 -22.58 -10.95
C PHE A 212 -15.25 -23.88 -11.71
N ILE A 213 -14.44 -24.87 -11.34
CA ILE A 213 -14.36 -26.18 -12.00
C ILE A 213 -14.30 -27.26 -10.93
N CYS A 214 -15.18 -28.26 -10.99
CA CYS A 214 -15.13 -29.39 -10.09
C CYS A 214 -14.12 -30.44 -10.55
N ASN A 215 -13.55 -31.16 -9.59
CA ASN A 215 -12.71 -32.32 -9.86
C ASN A 215 -13.54 -33.43 -10.52
N HIS A 216 -12.86 -34.37 -11.20
CA HIS A 216 -13.53 -35.49 -11.85
C HIS A 216 -14.40 -36.29 -10.88
N GLY A 217 -15.65 -36.56 -11.26
CA GLY A 217 -16.63 -37.27 -10.44
C GLY A 217 -17.46 -36.38 -9.51
N TYR A 218 -17.29 -35.05 -9.59
CA TYR A 218 -18.12 -34.08 -8.88
C TYR A 218 -18.80 -33.13 -9.88
N GLU A 219 -20.05 -32.78 -9.61
CA GLU A 219 -20.82 -31.81 -10.36
C GLU A 219 -20.87 -30.46 -9.65
N LEU A 220 -20.81 -29.40 -10.46
CA LEU A 220 -20.87 -28.03 -9.95
C LEU A 220 -22.33 -27.64 -9.69
N THR A 221 -22.59 -27.19 -8.47
CA THR A 221 -23.80 -26.49 -8.07
C THR A 221 -23.48 -25.02 -7.76
N GLY A 222 -24.42 -24.11 -8.03
CA GLY A 222 -24.20 -22.67 -7.95
C GLY A 222 -23.63 -22.09 -9.26
N SER A 223 -22.97 -20.93 -9.18
CA SER A 223 -22.50 -20.22 -10.37
C SER A 223 -21.12 -20.68 -10.84
N LYS A 224 -21.03 -21.12 -12.11
CA LYS A 224 -19.77 -21.47 -12.78
C LYS A 224 -18.80 -20.30 -12.88
N GLU A 225 -19.34 -19.10 -13.00
CA GLU A 225 -18.57 -17.86 -13.06
C GLU A 225 -19.21 -16.83 -12.15
N ARG A 226 -18.38 -16.06 -11.46
CA ARG A 226 -18.78 -14.93 -10.64
C ARG A 226 -18.03 -13.69 -11.11
N ILE A 227 -18.75 -12.59 -11.26
CA ILE A 227 -18.23 -11.32 -11.75
C ILE A 227 -18.26 -10.30 -10.61
N CYS A 228 -17.19 -9.55 -10.43
CA CYS A 228 -17.15 -8.50 -9.43
C CYS A 228 -18.03 -7.31 -9.87
N GLN A 229 -19.05 -6.99 -9.09
CA GLN A 229 -20.02 -5.96 -9.41
C GLN A 229 -19.66 -4.61 -8.80
N VAL A 230 -20.30 -3.54 -9.30
CA VAL A 230 -20.14 -2.16 -8.78
C VAL A 230 -20.51 -2.03 -7.30
N THR A 231 -21.27 -2.98 -6.77
CA THR A 231 -21.67 -3.06 -5.36
C THR A 231 -20.54 -3.54 -4.44
N GLY A 232 -19.39 -3.98 -4.98
CA GLY A 232 -18.36 -4.67 -4.19
C GLY A 232 -18.73 -6.11 -3.82
N ALA A 233 -19.77 -6.68 -4.44
CA ALA A 233 -20.16 -8.08 -4.27
C ALA A 233 -19.91 -8.90 -5.55
N TRP A 234 -19.59 -10.18 -5.36
CA TRP A 234 -19.54 -11.14 -6.45
C TRP A 234 -20.94 -11.52 -6.91
N SER A 235 -21.19 -11.48 -8.21
CA SER A 235 -22.44 -11.93 -8.81
C SER A 235 -22.70 -13.42 -8.57
N GLY A 236 -23.95 -13.84 -8.66
CA GLY A 236 -24.33 -15.26 -8.64
C GLY A 236 -24.16 -15.94 -7.29
N ASP A 237 -24.40 -17.25 -7.29
CA ASP A 237 -24.44 -18.08 -6.09
C ASP A 237 -23.08 -18.72 -5.79
N THR A 238 -22.82 -18.96 -4.50
CA THR A 238 -21.60 -19.62 -4.04
C THR A 238 -21.45 -21.00 -4.68
N PRO A 239 -20.35 -21.28 -5.40
CA PRO A 239 -20.12 -22.55 -6.08
C PRO A 239 -19.80 -23.65 -5.08
N SER A 240 -20.33 -24.85 -5.32
CA SER A 240 -20.05 -26.06 -4.55
C SER A 240 -19.90 -27.26 -5.48
N CYS A 241 -19.01 -28.18 -5.15
CA CYS A 241 -18.81 -29.42 -5.91
C CYS A 241 -19.34 -30.59 -5.10
N ILE A 242 -20.38 -31.25 -5.60
CA ILE A 242 -21.05 -32.38 -4.95
C ILE A 242 -20.92 -33.64 -5.82
N LEU A 243 -20.96 -34.81 -5.19
CA LEU A 243 -20.93 -36.10 -5.89
C LEU A 243 -22.20 -36.35 -6.70
#